data_AF-A0A2D1IQD7-F1
#
_entry.id   AF-A0A2D1IQD7-F1
#
_cell.length_a   1.000
_cell.length_b   1.000
_cell.length_c   1.000
_cell.angle_alpha   90.00
_cell.angle_beta   90.00
_cell.angle_gamma   90.00
#
_symmetry.space_group_name_H-M   'P 1'
#
loop_
_entity.id
_entity.type
_entity.pdbx_description
1 polymer ?
#
loop_
_entity_poly.entity_id
_entity_poly.type
_entity_poly.pdbx_seq_one_letter_code
_entity_poly.pdbx_strand_id
1 'polypeptide(L)'
;MGTEIIVDIQQKYDQLSEAQQEIFAGYGLRQIKHFVEISLPNIEASLPEGAHVQGINTDGKVQAYNPDTHEYYIWISDLQWQATTRATKAVDLKEDAIEIWKIFDLKSYELIDLSHVHRDFLESRV
;
A
#
# COMPACT_ATOMS: atom_id res chain seq x y z
N MET A 1 -23.49 18.09 -9.84
CA MET A 1 -22.58 17.30 -10.69
C MET A 1 -21.30 17.16 -9.90
N GLY A 2 -21.17 16.07 -9.14
CA GLY A 2 -19.93 15.79 -8.40
C GLY A 2 -18.84 15.49 -9.42
N THR A 3 -17.70 16.15 -9.29
CA THR A 3 -16.51 15.86 -10.09
C THR A 3 -16.11 14.40 -9.88
N GLU A 4 -16.42 13.54 -10.84
CA GLU A 4 -15.76 12.25 -10.96
C GLU A 4 -14.28 12.54 -11.22
N ILE A 5 -13.48 12.58 -10.15
CA ILE A 5 -12.04 12.87 -10.22
C ILE A 5 -11.32 11.82 -11.09
N ILE A 6 -11.85 10.59 -11.12
CA ILE A 6 -11.36 9.51 -11.97
C ILE A 6 -12.56 8.97 -12.77
N VAL A 7 -12.65 9.34 -14.05
CA VAL A 7 -13.80 9.03 -14.93
C VAL A 7 -13.90 7.54 -15.26
N ASP A 8 -12.79 6.83 -15.31
CA ASP A 8 -12.69 5.40 -15.65
C ASP A 8 -12.46 4.50 -14.43
N ILE A 9 -12.87 4.97 -13.25
CA ILE A 9 -12.60 4.31 -11.96
C ILE A 9 -13.11 2.86 -11.91
N GLN A 10 -14.29 2.58 -12.45
CA GLN A 10 -14.85 1.22 -12.48
C GLN A 10 -13.99 0.29 -13.33
N GLN A 11 -13.58 0.73 -14.52
CA GLN A 11 -12.72 -0.05 -15.41
C GLN A 11 -11.34 -0.32 -14.78
N LYS A 12 -10.77 0.64 -14.05
CA LYS A 12 -9.51 0.48 -13.31
C LYS A 12 -9.69 -0.48 -12.13
N TYR A 13 -10.81 -0.38 -11.41
CA TYR A 13 -11.12 -1.29 -10.31
C TYR A 13 -11.31 -2.74 -10.76
N ASP A 14 -11.96 -2.96 -11.91
CA ASP A 14 -12.17 -4.31 -12.46
C ASP A 14 -10.88 -4.99 -12.96
N GLN A 15 -9.79 -4.23 -13.13
CA GLN A 15 -8.46 -4.78 -13.43
C GLN A 15 -7.74 -5.29 -12.17
N LEU A 16 -8.21 -4.94 -10.97
CA LEU A 16 -7.61 -5.35 -9.71
C LEU A 16 -7.88 -6.83 -9.41
N SER A 17 -6.89 -7.52 -8.86
CA SER A 17 -7.10 -8.83 -8.21
C SER A 17 -7.95 -8.70 -6.94
N GLU A 18 -8.47 -9.81 -6.42
CA GLU A 18 -9.25 -9.79 -5.16
C GLU A 18 -8.47 -9.15 -4.00
N ALA A 19 -7.20 -9.51 -3.82
CA ALA A 19 -6.34 -8.91 -2.80
C ALA A 19 -6.15 -7.40 -3.00
N GLN A 20 -5.99 -6.96 -4.25
CA GLN A 20 -5.85 -5.54 -4.57
C GLN A 20 -7.15 -4.76 -4.35
N GLN A 21 -8.30 -5.39 -4.57
CA GLN A 21 -9.61 -4.81 -4.26
C GLN A 21 -9.80 -4.63 -2.75
N GLU A 22 -9.35 -5.60 -1.93
CA GLU A 22 -9.36 -5.49 -0.47
C GLU A 22 -8.44 -4.35 0.00
N ILE A 23 -7.23 -4.24 -0.55
CA ILE A 23 -6.31 -3.12 -0.27
C ILE A 23 -6.94 -1.78 -0.68
N PHE A 24 -7.54 -1.71 -1.87
CA PHE A 24 -8.23 -0.50 -2.33
C PHE A 24 -9.34 -0.11 -1.35
N ALA A 25 -10.15 -1.06 -0.90
CA ALA A 25 -11.28 -0.82 0.00
C ALA A 25 -10.84 -0.46 1.42
N GLY A 26 -9.77 -1.07 1.92
CA GLY A 26 -9.26 -0.86 3.28
C GLY A 26 -8.46 0.43 3.44
N TYR A 27 -7.62 0.79 2.45
CA TYR A 27 -6.70 1.93 2.55
C TYR A 27 -7.15 3.14 1.73
N GLY A 28 -7.77 2.91 0.57
CA GLY A 28 -8.09 3.94 -0.41
C GLY A 28 -6.87 4.51 -1.15
N LEU A 29 -7.13 5.14 -2.30
CA LEU A 29 -6.08 5.60 -3.22
C LEU A 29 -5.11 6.63 -2.60
N ARG A 30 -5.59 7.51 -1.71
CA ARG A 30 -4.74 8.49 -1.04
C ARG A 30 -3.66 7.81 -0.19
N GLN A 31 -4.04 6.82 0.62
CA GLN A 31 -3.08 6.12 1.48
C GLN A 31 -2.12 5.27 0.66
N ILE A 32 -2.62 4.61 -0.40
CA ILE A 32 -1.77 3.85 -1.32
C ILE A 32 -0.73 4.76 -1.98
N LYS A 33 -1.14 5.93 -2.50
CA LYS A 33 -0.20 6.92 -3.05
C LYS A 33 0.81 7.38 -2.01
N HIS A 34 0.35 7.74 -0.81
CA HIS A 34 1.24 8.16 0.27
C HIS A 34 2.24 7.05 0.63
N PHE A 35 1.78 5.80 0.74
CA PHE A 35 2.64 4.68 1.05
C PHE A 35 3.71 4.49 -0.03
N VAL A 36 3.33 4.41 -1.31
CA VAL A 36 4.25 4.12 -2.42
C VAL A 36 5.22 5.28 -2.69
N GLU A 37 4.76 6.53 -2.64
CA GLU A 37 5.59 7.69 -3.02
C GLU A 37 6.36 8.32 -1.86
N ILE A 38 5.86 8.21 -0.63
CA ILE A 38 6.42 8.91 0.53
C ILE A 38 6.97 7.92 1.56
N SER A 39 6.15 6.97 2.03
CA SER A 39 6.59 6.08 3.11
C SER A 39 7.63 5.07 2.62
N LEU A 40 7.37 4.40 1.51
CA LEU A 40 8.15 3.28 1.01
C LEU A 40 9.61 3.66 0.70
N PRO A 41 9.91 4.80 0.03
CA PRO A 41 11.31 5.20 -0.19
C PRO A 41 12.09 5.41 1.11
N ASN A 42 11.46 5.96 2.14
CA ASN A 42 12.09 6.17 3.45
C ASN A 42 12.32 4.84 4.19
N ILE A 43 11.33 3.93 4.08
CA ILE A 43 11.37 2.58 4.64
C ILE A 43 12.48 1.75 4.00
N GLU A 44 12.58 1.78 2.68
CA GLU A 44 13.59 1.02 1.92
C GLU A 44 15.00 1.63 2.08
N ALA A 45 15.13 2.95 2.22
CA ALA A 45 16.43 3.61 2.39
C ALA A 45 17.15 3.27 3.72
N SER A 46 16.40 2.84 4.73
CA SER A 46 16.92 2.46 6.05
C SER A 46 16.92 0.94 6.27
N LEU A 47 16.52 0.18 5.26
CA LEU A 47 16.38 -1.27 5.33
C LEU A 47 17.76 -1.94 5.49
N PRO A 48 17.89 -2.95 6.37
CA PRO A 48 19.11 -3.73 6.47
C PRO A 48 19.51 -4.36 5.12
N GLU A 49 20.81 -4.45 4.87
CA GLU A 49 21.34 -5.02 3.63
C GLU A 49 20.83 -6.46 3.42
N GLY A 50 20.42 -6.77 2.18
CA GLY A 50 19.84 -8.07 1.82
C GLY A 50 18.37 -8.26 2.21
N ALA A 51 17.81 -7.41 3.07
CA ALA A 51 16.39 -7.48 3.39
C ALA A 51 15.52 -6.88 2.27
N HIS A 52 14.27 -7.34 2.19
CA HIS A 52 13.26 -6.78 1.30
C HIS A 52 11.95 -6.55 2.06
N VAL A 53 11.31 -5.40 1.80
CA VAL A 53 9.96 -5.11 2.30
C VAL A 53 8.97 -6.07 1.66
N GLN A 54 8.20 -6.77 2.48
CA GLN A 54 7.15 -7.70 2.03
C GLN A 54 5.80 -6.99 1.89
N GLY A 55 5.46 -6.10 2.83
CA GLY A 55 4.15 -5.45 2.85
C GLY A 55 3.69 -5.11 4.26
N ILE A 56 2.38 -5.04 4.45
CA ILE A 56 1.73 -4.76 5.73
C ILE A 56 1.20 -6.06 6.33
N ASN A 57 1.48 -6.27 7.61
CA ASN A 57 1.05 -7.45 8.34
C ASN A 57 -0.30 -7.23 9.05
N THR A 58 -0.81 -8.29 9.70
CA THR A 58 -2.10 -8.26 10.42
C THR A 58 -2.20 -7.22 11.54
N ASP A 59 -1.07 -6.72 12.04
CA ASP A 59 -1.02 -5.67 13.07
C ASP A 59 -0.97 -4.26 12.47
N GLY A 60 -1.10 -4.13 11.15
CA GLY A 60 -1.00 -2.86 10.43
C GLY A 60 0.42 -2.31 10.36
N LYS A 61 1.45 -3.15 10.56
CA LYS A 61 2.85 -2.74 10.52
C LYS A 61 3.53 -3.21 9.24
N VAL A 62 4.44 -2.37 8.74
CA VAL A 62 5.28 -2.74 7.59
C VAL A 62 6.32 -3.78 8.03
N GLN A 63 6.42 -4.85 7.27
CA GLN A 63 7.32 -5.97 7.55
C GLN A 63 8.31 -6.16 6.40
N ALA A 64 9.54 -6.53 6.75
CA ALA A 64 10.57 -6.97 5.82
C ALA A 64 11.17 -8.31 6.24
N TYR A 65 11.77 -9.00 5.28
CA TYR A 65 12.43 -10.29 5.47
C TYR A 65 13.81 -10.28 4.81
N ASN A 66 14.81 -10.84 5.48
CA ASN A 66 16.13 -11.07 4.93
C ASN A 66 16.30 -12.57 4.62
N PRO A 67 16.41 -12.99 3.35
CA PRO A 67 16.56 -14.40 2.99
C PRO A 67 17.95 -14.95 3.34
N ASP A 68 18.97 -14.11 3.48
CA ASP A 68 20.33 -14.56 3.81
C ASP A 68 20.44 -14.90 5.30
N THR A 69 19.93 -14.02 6.17
CA THR A 69 19.97 -14.22 7.63
C THR A 69 18.75 -14.94 8.20
N HIS A 70 17.68 -15.09 7.40
CA HIS A 70 16.38 -15.60 7.82
C HIS A 70 15.71 -14.77 8.94
N GLU A 71 16.07 -13.50 9.04
CA GLU A 71 15.53 -12.57 10.03
C GLU A 71 14.38 -11.76 9.47
N TYR A 72 13.44 -11.44 10.34
CA TYR A 72 12.33 -10.55 10.04
C TYR A 72 12.51 -9.22 10.76
N TYR A 73 11.99 -8.18 10.12
CA TYR A 73 12.07 -6.82 10.59
C TYR A 73 10.70 -6.17 10.54
N ILE A 74 10.38 -5.38 11.56
CA ILE A 74 9.16 -4.60 11.64
C ILE A 74 9.53 -3.12 11.69
N TRP A 75 8.85 -2.33 10.87
CA TRP A 75 8.99 -0.89 10.87
C TRP A 75 8.36 -0.29 12.13
N ILE A 76 9.14 0.45 12.90
CA ILE A 76 8.69 1.24 14.04
C ILE A 76 8.83 2.73 13.70
N SER A 77 7.88 3.54 14.14
CA SER A 77 7.55 4.89 13.63
C SER A 77 8.65 5.98 13.65
N ASP A 78 9.91 5.64 13.94
CA ASP A 78 11.06 6.55 14.04
C ASP A 78 12.12 6.29 12.96
N LEU A 79 11.69 5.91 11.76
CA LEU A 79 12.58 5.55 10.65
C LEU A 79 13.52 4.36 10.96
N GLN A 80 13.05 3.40 11.77
CA GLN A 80 13.86 2.30 12.25
C GLN A 80 13.20 0.95 12.02
N TRP A 81 14.05 -0.04 11.76
CA TRP A 81 13.69 -1.44 11.70
C TRP A 81 14.02 -2.13 13.02
N GLN A 82 13.04 -2.85 13.55
CA GLN A 82 13.23 -3.70 14.72
C GLN A 82 13.23 -5.18 14.28
N ALA A 83 14.32 -5.89 14.54
CA ALA A 83 14.37 -7.34 14.33
C ALA A 83 13.35 -8.04 15.24
N THR A 84 12.68 -9.07 14.71
CA THR A 84 11.65 -9.81 15.44
C THR A 84 11.62 -11.28 15.06
N THR A 85 11.22 -12.11 16.02
CA THR A 85 10.87 -13.53 15.81
C THR A 85 9.36 -13.74 15.68
N ARG A 86 8.56 -12.68 15.86
CA ARG A 86 7.09 -12.71 15.83
C ARG A 86 6.52 -12.21 14.50
N ALA A 87 7.26 -12.39 13.42
CA ALA A 87 6.76 -12.02 12.11
C ALA A 87 5.58 -12.91 11.71
N THR A 88 4.58 -12.28 11.11
CA THR A 88 3.44 -12.96 10.52
C THR A 88 3.58 -12.91 9.01
N LYS A 89 2.80 -13.71 8.29
CA LYS A 89 2.76 -13.56 6.83
C LYS A 89 2.21 -12.17 6.52
N ALA A 90 2.89 -11.39 5.68
CA ALA A 90 2.34 -10.13 5.17
C ALA A 90 1.02 -10.43 4.45
N VAL A 91 -0.01 -9.67 4.78
CA VAL A 91 -1.36 -9.88 4.24
C VAL A 91 -1.57 -8.98 3.03
N ASP A 92 -1.18 -7.71 3.17
CA ASP A 92 -1.22 -6.74 2.08
C ASP A 92 0.19 -6.58 1.52
N LEU A 93 0.44 -7.13 0.34
CA LEU A 93 1.77 -7.10 -0.26
C LEU A 93 2.12 -5.70 -0.75
N LYS A 94 3.40 -5.34 -0.61
CA LYS A 94 3.92 -4.09 -1.16
C LYS A 94 3.68 -4.01 -2.67
N GLU A 95 3.89 -5.12 -3.37
CA GLU A 95 3.76 -5.22 -4.81
C GLU A 95 2.32 -4.94 -5.27
N ASP A 96 1.31 -5.36 -4.49
CA ASP A 96 -0.09 -5.07 -4.78
C ASP A 96 -0.41 -3.58 -4.61
N ALA A 97 0.12 -2.93 -3.58
CA ALA A 97 -0.02 -1.48 -3.41
C ALA A 97 0.65 -0.71 -4.57
N ILE A 98 1.82 -1.15 -5.02
CA ILE A 98 2.52 -0.59 -6.18
C ILE A 98 1.69 -0.80 -7.46
N GLU A 99 1.06 -1.97 -7.63
CA GLU A 99 0.29 -2.25 -8.84
C GLU A 99 -1.01 -1.44 -8.89
N ILE A 100 -1.71 -1.29 -7.77
CA ILE A 100 -2.86 -0.36 -7.67
C ILE A 100 -2.42 1.06 -8.01
N TRP A 101 -1.28 1.50 -7.47
CA TRP A 101 -0.72 2.82 -7.78
C TRP A 101 -0.49 3.03 -9.29
N LYS A 102 -0.02 2.00 -10.01
CA LYS A 102 0.15 2.04 -11.47
C LYS A 102 -1.18 2.00 -12.22
N ILE A 103 -2.07 1.06 -11.89
CA ILE A 103 -3.36 0.89 -12.59
C ILE A 103 -4.18 2.17 -12.51
N PHE A 104 -4.16 2.84 -11.36
CA PHE A 104 -4.87 4.10 -11.16
C PHE A 104 -4.10 5.33 -11.65
N ASP A 105 -2.85 5.17 -12.10
CA ASP A 105 -1.93 6.25 -12.48
C ASP A 105 -1.88 7.34 -11.40
N LEU A 106 -1.70 6.92 -10.14
CA LEU A 106 -1.81 7.83 -9.00
C LEU A 106 -0.75 8.93 -9.02
N LYS A 107 0.33 8.75 -9.78
CA LYS A 107 1.34 9.79 -10.03
C LYS A 107 0.73 11.08 -10.58
N SER A 108 -0.33 10.98 -11.38
CA SER A 108 -0.99 12.10 -12.06
C SER A 108 -1.96 12.88 -11.17
N TYR A 109 -2.16 12.45 -9.92
CA TYR A 109 -3.11 13.06 -8.99
C TYR A 109 -2.42 13.58 -7.73
N GLU A 110 -2.92 14.67 -7.17
CA GLU A 110 -2.51 15.16 -5.84
C GLU A 110 -3.16 14.32 -4.74
N LEU A 111 -2.52 14.23 -3.57
CA LEU A 111 -3.05 13.45 -2.44
C LEU A 111 -4.44 13.93 -1.99
N ILE A 112 -4.70 15.24 -2.06
CA ILE A 112 -5.96 15.83 -1.61
C ILE A 112 -7.13 15.34 -2.47
N ASP A 113 -6.92 15.21 -3.77
CA ASP A 113 -7.94 14.81 -4.74
C ASP A 113 -8.39 13.37 -4.55
N LEU A 114 -7.52 12.52 -3.98
CA LEU A 114 -7.78 11.09 -3.79
C LEU A 114 -8.53 10.76 -2.48
N SER A 115 -8.78 11.74 -1.61
CA SER A 115 -9.25 11.50 -0.23
C SER A 115 -10.60 10.80 -0.14
N HIS A 116 -11.52 11.11 -1.04
CA HIS A 116 -12.92 10.64 -0.99
C HIS A 116 -13.24 9.58 -2.05
N VAL A 117 -12.35 9.40 -3.03
CA VAL A 117 -12.59 8.59 -4.22
C VAL A 117 -13.01 7.16 -3.89
N HIS A 118 -12.31 6.49 -2.98
CA HIS A 118 -12.63 5.09 -2.64
C HIS A 118 -14.01 4.95 -1.99
N ARG A 119 -14.34 5.85 -1.04
CA ARG A 119 -15.59 5.81 -0.29
C ARG A 119 -16.76 6.09 -1.22
N ASP A 120 -16.67 7.18 -1.98
CA ASP A 120 -17.73 7.60 -2.88
C ASP A 120 -17.98 6.52 -3.96
N PHE A 121 -16.93 5.87 -4.45
CA PHE A 121 -17.04 4.73 -5.36
C PHE A 121 -17.74 3.52 -4.72
N LEU A 122 -17.31 3.09 -3.53
CA LEU A 122 -17.88 1.92 -2.87
C LEU A 122 -19.32 2.16 -2.42
N GLU A 123 -19.66 3.35 -1.91
CA GLU A 123 -21.02 3.71 -1.51
C GLU A 123 -21.99 3.72 -2.69
N SER A 124 -21.53 4.09 -3.90
CA SER A 124 -22.38 4.05 -5.11
C SER A 124 -22.73 2.64 -5.60
N ARG A 125 -22.11 1.60 -5.01
CA ARG A 125 -22.34 0.18 -5.36
C ARG A 125 -23.25 -0.55 -4.37
N VAL A 126 -23.64 0.11 -3.27
CA VAL A 126 -24.57 -0.41 -2.24
C VAL A 126 -25.99 0.04 -2.55
#